data_AF-A0AAD9ADL5-F1
#
_entry.id   AF-A0AAD9ADL5-F1
#
_cell.length_a   1.000
_cell.length_b   1.000
_cell.length_c   1.000
_cell.angle_alpha   90.00
_cell.angle_beta   90.00
_cell.angle_gamma   90.00
#
_symmetry.space_group_name_H-M   'P 1'
#
loop_
_entity.id
_entity.type
_entity.pdbx_description
1 polymer ?
#
loop_
_entity_poly.entity_id
_entity_poly.type
_entity_poly.pdbx_seq_one_letter_code
_entity_poly.pdbx_strand_id
1 'polypeptide(L)' 'MDSSLPQIWQAAASTPFHPAVAKDSQFFIAFLLLLAGISITGFFALNRSLTNIPALGVPASAAIAFGTVYMFCAVGVYV' A
#
# COMPACT_ATOMS: atom_id res chain seq x y z
N MET A 1 -21.83 -25.70 -23.18
CA MET A 1 -22.66 -24.61 -22.64
C MET A 1 -21.73 -23.77 -21.81
N ASP A 2 -21.46 -22.55 -22.23
CA ASP A 2 -20.66 -21.64 -21.43
C ASP A 2 -21.42 -21.35 -20.13
N SER A 3 -20.76 -21.57 -18.99
CA SER A 3 -21.35 -21.36 -17.67
C SER A 3 -21.78 -19.89 -17.55
N SER A 4 -23.01 -19.64 -17.09
CA SER A 4 -23.49 -18.27 -16.87
C SER A 4 -22.72 -17.60 -15.72
N LEU A 5 -22.55 -16.27 -15.77
CA LEU A 5 -21.88 -15.51 -14.69
C LEU A 5 -22.46 -15.82 -13.28
N PRO A 6 -23.78 -15.94 -13.08
CA PRO A 6 -24.33 -16.31 -11.78
C PRO A 6 -23.92 -17.72 -11.31
N GLN A 7 -23.83 -18.70 -12.22
CA GLN A 7 -23.37 -20.05 -11.86
C GLN A 7 -21.90 -20.04 -11.44
N ILE A 8 -21.04 -19.28 -12.13
CA ILE A 8 -19.63 -19.13 -11.77
C ILE A 8 -19.50 -18.44 -10.41
N TRP A 9 -20.29 -17.39 -10.15
CA TRP A 9 -20.31 -16.69 -8.85
C TRP A 9 -20.66 -17.64 -7.70
N GLN A 10 -21.71 -18.45 -7.86
CA GLN A 10 -22.11 -19.42 -6.83
C GLN A 10 -21.04 -20.51 -6.63
N ALA A 11 -20.40 -20.96 -7.70
CA ALA A 11 -19.31 -21.94 -7.61
C ALA A 11 -18.07 -21.38 -6.90
N ALA A 12 -17.81 -20.08 -6.97
CA ALA A 12 -16.67 -19.41 -6.34
C ALA A 12 -16.90 -19.08 -4.85
N ALA A 13 -18.06 -19.38 -4.27
CA ALA A 13 -18.37 -19.06 -2.86
C ALA A 13 -17.40 -19.70 -1.85
N SER A 14 -16.74 -20.81 -2.22
CA SER A 14 -15.73 -21.48 -1.39
C SER A 14 -14.33 -20.87 -1.48
N THR A 15 -14.12 -19.90 -2.39
CA THR A 15 -12.83 -19.23 -2.63
C THR A 15 -12.98 -17.72 -2.42
N PRO A 16 -13.11 -17.25 -1.17
CA PRO A 16 -13.28 -15.83 -0.90
C PRO A 16 -12.02 -15.04 -1.26
N PHE A 17 -12.22 -13.75 -1.57
CA PHE A 17 -11.11 -12.83 -1.78
C PHE A 17 -10.37 -12.57 -0.46
N HIS A 18 -9.06 -12.78 -0.47
CA HIS A 18 -8.19 -12.44 0.64
C HIS A 18 -7.33 -11.22 0.27
N PRO A 19 -7.55 -10.05 0.92
CA PRO A 19 -6.76 -8.88 0.62
C PRO A 19 -5.32 -9.07 1.10
N ALA A 20 -4.37 -8.52 0.34
CA ALA A 20 -2.96 -8.52 0.74
C ALA A 20 -2.73 -7.77 2.07
N VAL A 21 -3.55 -6.76 2.35
CA VAL A 21 -3.57 -6.02 3.62
C VAL A 21 -4.99 -6.02 4.18
N ALA A 22 -5.16 -6.57 5.37
CA ALA A 22 -6.45 -6.60 6.07
C ALA A 22 -6.93 -5.17 6.40
N LYS A 23 -8.24 -4.94 6.31
CA LYS A 23 -8.86 -3.63 6.57
C LYS A 23 -8.43 -3.05 7.92
N ASP A 24 -8.46 -3.88 8.96
CA ASP A 24 -8.18 -3.44 10.34
C ASP A 24 -6.70 -3.10 10.58
N SER A 25 -5.80 -3.54 9.69
CA SER A 25 -4.37 -3.20 9.76
C SER A 25 -3.95 -2.05 8.83
N GLN A 26 -4.84 -1.56 7.96
CA GLN A 26 -4.52 -0.51 6.99
C GLN A 26 -3.97 0.75 7.65
N PHE A 27 -4.59 1.21 8.75
CA PHE A 27 -4.13 2.41 9.46
C PHE A 27 -2.70 2.23 10.00
N PHE A 28 -2.44 1.11 10.68
CA PHE A 28 -1.15 0.84 11.30
C PHE A 28 -0.04 0.72 10.24
N ILE A 29 -0.29 -0.03 9.17
CA ILE A 29 0.67 -0.19 8.07
C ILE A 29 0.92 1.15 7.37
N ALA A 30 -0.14 1.91 7.09
CA ALA A 30 -0.04 3.25 6.51
C ALA A 30 0.81 4.18 7.37
N PHE A 31 0.56 4.21 8.68
CA PHE A 31 1.31 5.02 9.63
C PHE A 31 2.81 4.67 9.62
N LEU A 32 3.16 3.38 9.67
CA LEU A 32 4.55 2.93 9.63
C LEU A 32 5.24 3.31 8.32
N LEU A 33 4.57 3.10 7.18
CA LEU A 33 5.12 3.45 5.87
C LEU A 33 5.34 4.96 5.73
N LEU A 34 4.38 5.78 6.18
CA LEU A 34 4.51 7.24 6.15
C LEU A 34 5.60 7.73 7.09
N LEU A 35 5.66 7.21 8.32
CA LEU A 35 6.71 7.55 9.28
C LEU A 35 8.09 7.21 8.73
N ALA A 36 8.27 6.01 8.19
CA ALA A 36 9.53 5.58 7.60
C ALA A 36 9.88 6.43 6.37
N GLY A 37 8.92 6.65 5.48
CA GLY A 37 9.08 7.47 4.28
C GLY A 37 9.52 8.90 4.59
N ILE A 38 8.81 9.58 5.50
CA ILE A 38 9.16 10.95 5.94
C ILE A 38 10.54 10.98 6.62
N SER A 39 10.86 9.98 7.45
CA SER A 39 12.16 9.92 8.13
C SER A 39 13.30 9.73 7.13
N ILE A 40 13.15 8.83 6.16
CA ILE A 40 14.16 8.59 5.11
C ILE A 40 14.28 9.81 4.19
N THR A 41 13.17 10.48 3.85
CA THR A 41 13.20 11.75 3.11
C THR A 41 13.97 12.82 3.89
N GLY A 42 13.75 12.93 5.20
CA GLY A 42 14.51 13.84 6.07
C GLY A 42 16.00 13.53 6.04
N PHE A 43 16.38 12.24 6.20
CA PHE A 43 17.78 11.81 6.14
C PHE A 43 18.42 12.08 4.77
N PHE A 44 17.72 11.78 3.67
CA PHE A 44 18.16 12.12 2.31
C PHE A 44 18.36 13.63 2.14
N ALA A 45 17.45 14.44 2.68
CA ALA A 45 17.54 15.90 2.58
C ALA A 45 18.74 16.49 3.34
N LEU A 46 19.19 15.84 4.43
CA LEU A 46 20.38 16.23 5.19
C LEU A 46 21.69 15.77 4.54
N ASN A 47 21.66 14.77 3.66
CA ASN A 47 22.84 14.25 2.96
C ASN A 47 22.53 13.99 1.48
N ARG A 48 22.38 15.07 0.70
CA ARG A 48 21.97 14.97 -0.72
C ARG A 48 23.15 14.56 -1.60
N SER A 49 23.00 13.45 -2.31
CA SER A 49 23.91 13.02 -3.37
C SER A 49 23.14 12.24 -4.44
N LEU A 50 23.68 12.17 -5.66
CA LEU A 50 23.08 11.38 -6.74
C LEU A 50 23.03 9.89 -6.38
N THR A 51 24.03 9.39 -5.67
CA THR A 51 24.08 8.00 -5.18
C THR A 51 22.99 7.71 -4.14
N ASN A 52 22.61 8.73 -3.36
CA ASN A 52 21.56 8.59 -2.35
C ASN A 52 20.15 8.61 -2.95
N ILE A 53 19.98 8.96 -4.22
CA ILE A 53 18.66 8.90 -4.89
C ILE A 53 18.15 7.45 -4.98
N PRO A 54 18.87 6.49 -5.60
CA PRO A 54 18.40 5.11 -5.65
C PRO A 54 18.37 4.46 -4.26
N ALA A 55 19.33 4.79 -3.38
CA ALA A 55 19.45 4.16 -2.07
C ALA A 55 18.40 4.66 -1.05
N LEU A 56 18.00 5.92 -1.11
CA LEU A 56 17.13 6.55 -0.10
C LEU A 56 15.91 7.22 -0.74
N GLY A 57 16.09 7.98 -1.82
CA GLY A 57 15.02 8.70 -2.50
C GLY A 57 13.93 7.78 -3.05
N VAL A 58 14.32 6.70 -3.75
CA VAL A 58 13.38 5.73 -4.32
C VAL A 58 12.61 4.97 -3.21
N PRO A 59 13.27 4.36 -2.20
CA PRO A 59 12.56 3.73 -1.10
C PRO A 59 11.64 4.68 -0.31
N ALA A 60 12.07 5.91 -0.05
CA ALA A 60 11.24 6.90 0.64
C ALA A 60 9.98 7.24 -0.17
N SER A 61 10.13 7.44 -1.48
CA SER A 61 9.02 7.75 -2.38
C SER A 61 8.01 6.59 -2.42
N ALA A 62 8.48 5.35 -2.51
CA ALA A 62 7.62 4.18 -2.47
C ALA A 62 6.86 4.09 -1.14
N ALA A 63 7.56 4.23 0.00
CA ALA A 63 6.95 4.19 1.32
C ALA A 63 5.87 5.26 1.48
N ILE A 64 6.13 6.50 1.04
CA ILE A 64 5.13 7.58 1.08
C ILE A 64 3.94 7.26 0.17
N ALA A 65 4.17 6.79 -1.05
CA ALA A 65 3.10 6.49 -2.00
C ALA A 65 2.16 5.38 -1.48
N PHE A 66 2.69 4.22 -1.10
CA PHE A 66 1.87 3.13 -0.57
C PHE A 66 1.25 3.49 0.78
N GLY A 67 1.99 4.18 1.65
CA GLY A 67 1.48 4.65 2.94
C GLY A 67 0.29 5.60 2.79
N THR A 68 0.33 6.50 1.80
CA THR A 68 -0.78 7.43 1.52
C THR A 68 -2.02 6.69 1.03
N VAL A 69 -1.87 5.75 0.09
CA VAL A 69 -2.99 4.95 -0.41
C VAL A 69 -3.65 4.16 0.74
N TYR A 70 -2.86 3.47 1.57
CA TYR A 70 -3.40 2.75 2.71
C TYR A 70 -4.03 3.68 3.75
N MET A 71 -3.50 4.90 3.94
CA MET A 71 -4.11 5.89 4.83
C MET A 71 -5.49 6.32 4.32
N PHE A 72 -5.64 6.58 3.02
CA PHE A 72 -6.92 6.92 2.41
C PHE A 72 -7.95 5.79 2.57
N CYS A 73 -7.53 4.53 2.37
CA CYS A 73 -8.37 3.38 2.63
C CYS A 73 -8.74 3.25 4.12
N ALA A 74 -7.79 3.51 5.03
CA ALA A 74 -8.01 3.44 6.47
C ALA A 74 -9.03 4.45 6.98
N VAL A 75 -9.11 5.64 6.37
CA VAL A 75 -10.10 6.68 6.71
C VAL A 75 -11.41 6.57 5.92
N GLY A 76 -11.55 5.53 5.10
CA GLY A 76 -12.80 5.18 4.43
C GLY A 76 -13.07 5.88 3.10
N VAL A 77 -12.09 6.55 2.50
CA VAL A 77 -12.25 7.12 1.14
C VAL A 77 -12.33 5.99 0.11
N TYR A 78 -11.49 4.96 0.27
CA TYR A 78 -11.29 3.85 -0.67
C TYR A 78 -10.93 4.31 -2.10
N VAL A 79 -10.04 3.58 -2.76
CA VAL A 79 -9.64 3.82 -4.15
C VAL A 79 -9.81 2.52 -4.92
#